data_AF-A0A1M3MI02-F1
#
_entry.id   AF-A0A1M3MI02-F1
#
_cell.length_a   1.000
_cell.length_b   1.000
_cell.length_c   1.000
_cell.angle_alpha   90.00
_cell.angle_beta   90.00
_cell.angle_gamma   90.00
#
_symmetry.space_group_name_H-M   'P 1'
#
loop_
_entity.id
_entity.type
_entity.pdbx_description
1 polymer ?
#
loop_
_entity_poly.entity_id
_entity_poly.type
_entity_poly.pdbx_seq_one_letter_code
_entity_poly.pdbx_strand_id
1 'polypeptide(L)' 'MCGLVLGFVAGVLSRAGGHTISVNGTAIAGWYGVWALTLALGLGGLAFGLIWALVFRALGLAARH' A
#
# COMPACT_ATOMS: atom_id res chain seq x y z
N MET A 1 7.92 -1.58 -4.57
CA MET A 1 7.29 -2.22 -5.77
C MET A 1 6.19 -3.21 -5.40
N CYS A 2 6.36 -4.14 -4.44
CA CYS A 2 5.29 -5.10 -4.06
C CYS A 2 3.95 -4.46 -3.67
N GLY A 3 3.95 -3.33 -2.93
CA GLY A 3 2.71 -2.65 -2.55
C GLY A 3 1.89 -2.10 -3.74
N LEU A 4 2.56 -1.61 -4.79
CA LEU A 4 1.89 -1.14 -6.01
C LEU A 4 1.22 -2.30 -6.76
N VAL A 5 1.93 -3.42 -6.90
CA VAL A 5 1.38 -4.61 -7.58
C VAL A 5 0.18 -5.16 -6.81
N LEU A 6 0.28 -5.25 -5.49
CA LEU A 6 -0.82 -5.72 -4.64
C LEU A 6 -2.03 -4.80 -4.71
N GLY A 7 -1.85 -3.48 -4.64
CA GLY A 7 -2.95 -2.53 -4.75
C GLY A 7 -3.61 -2.53 -6.14
N PHE A 8 -2.82 -2.73 -7.20
CA PHE A 8 -3.33 -2.85 -8.57
C PHE A 8 -4.13 -4.14 -8.76
N VAL A 9 -3.57 -5.29 -8.38
CA VAL A 9 -4.24 -6.59 -8.50
C VAL A 9 -5.52 -6.63 -7.66
N ALA A 10 -5.47 -6.19 -6.40
CA ALA A 10 -6.65 -6.14 -5.53
C ALA A 10 -7.74 -5.21 -6.09
N GLY A 11 -7.36 -4.05 -6.63
CA GLY A 11 -8.32 -3.14 -7.25
C GLY A 11 -8.94 -3.69 -8.54
N VAL A 12 -8.15 -4.34 -9.40
CA VAL A 12 -8.66 -5.00 -10.62
C VAL A 12 -9.61 -6.14 -10.26
N LEU A 13 -9.26 -6.99 -9.29
CA LEU A 13 -10.16 -8.07 -8.83
C LEU A 13 -11.46 -7.52 -8.22
N SER A 14 -11.38 -6.47 -7.40
CA SER A 14 -12.58 -5.86 -6.83
C SER A 14 -13.50 -5.32 -7.92
N ARG A 15 -12.94 -4.68 -8.94
CA ARG A 15 -13.72 -4.19 -10.07
C ARG A 15 -14.28 -5.32 -10.92
N ALA A 16 -13.50 -6.35 -11.21
CA ALA A 16 -13.93 -7.50 -12.00
C ALA A 16 -15.02 -8.32 -11.28
N GLY A 17 -14.95 -8.42 -9.95
CA GLY A 17 -15.96 -9.07 -9.12
C GLY A 17 -17.20 -8.21 -8.84
N GLY A 18 -17.27 -6.97 -9.35
CA GLY A 18 -18.38 -6.04 -9.07
C GLY A 18 -18.46 -5.56 -7.62
N HIS A 19 -17.41 -5.77 -6.82
CA HIS A 19 -17.35 -5.33 -5.44
C HIS A 19 -16.84 -3.89 -5.37
N THR A 20 -17.61 -3.02 -4.70
CA THR A 20 -17.20 -1.64 -4.38
C THR A 20 -16.44 -1.58 -3.07
N ILE A 21 -15.24 -1.02 -3.11
CA ILE A 21 -14.43 -0.79 -1.91
C ILE A 21 -14.90 0.53 -1.30
N SER A 22 -15.40 0.47 -0.07
CA SER A 22 -15.82 1.65 0.69
C SER A 22 -14.81 1.98 1.75
N VAL A 23 -14.32 3.22 1.77
CA VAL A 23 -13.44 3.74 2.82
C VAL A 23 -14.15 4.91 3.49
N ASN A 24 -14.39 4.81 4.80
CA ASN A 24 -15.03 5.86 5.59
C ASN A 24 -16.38 6.36 5.02
N GLY A 25 -17.18 5.44 4.48
CA GLY A 25 -18.47 5.74 3.83
C GLY A 25 -18.37 6.27 2.40
N THR A 26 -17.17 6.52 1.88
CA THR A 26 -16.96 6.90 0.47
C THR A 26 -16.71 5.67 -0.38
N ALA A 27 -17.60 5.43 -1.35
CA ALA A 27 -17.46 4.34 -2.29
C ALA A 27 -16.42 4.69 -3.36
N ILE A 28 -15.33 3.93 -3.38
CA ILE A 28 -14.28 4.07 -4.38
C ILE A 28 -14.57 3.07 -5.49
N ALA A 29 -15.06 3.57 -6.62
CA ALA A 29 -15.54 2.75 -7.73
C ALA A 29 -14.75 2.98 -9.03
N GLY A 30 -14.84 1.99 -9.94
CA GLY A 30 -14.28 2.08 -11.29
C GLY A 30 -12.75 2.07 -11.35
N TRP A 31 -12.19 2.54 -12.47
CA TRP A 31 -10.72 2.60 -12.67
C TRP A 31 -10.04 3.52 -11.66
N TYR A 32 -10.72 4.60 -11.26
CA TYR A 32 -10.22 5.52 -10.25
C TYR A 32 -9.89 4.79 -8.94
N GLY A 33 -10.76 3.88 -8.50
CA GLY A 33 -10.52 3.13 -7.27
C GLY A 33 -9.33 2.19 -7.32
N VAL A 34 -9.07 1.58 -8.47
CA VAL A 34 -7.89 0.72 -8.63
C VAL A 34 -6.61 1.52 -8.48
N TRP A 35 -6.53 2.70 -9.12
CA TRP A 35 -5.37 3.57 -9.00
C TRP A 35 -5.22 4.15 -7.60
N ALA A 36 -6.33 4.53 -6.95
CA ALA A 36 -6.33 4.98 -5.57
C ALA A 36 -5.79 3.90 -4.61
N LEU A 37 -6.23 2.64 -4.73
CA LEU A 37 -5.69 1.53 -3.94
C LEU A 37 -4.22 1.27 -4.26
N THR A 38 -3.86 1.26 -5.54
CA THR A 38 -2.49 1.06 -5.99
C THR A 38 -1.55 2.05 -5.33
N LEU A 39 -1.88 3.35 -5.38
CA LEU A 39 -1.09 4.40 -4.77
C LEU A 39 -1.08 4.32 -3.24
N ALA A 40 -2.23 4.06 -2.62
CA ALA A 40 -2.32 3.94 -1.16
C ALA A 40 -1.44 2.79 -0.63
N LEU A 41 -1.53 1.59 -1.23
CA LEU A 41 -0.69 0.45 -0.85
C LEU A 41 0.77 0.66 -1.27
N GLY A 42 1.03 1.33 -2.39
CA GLY A 42 2.37 1.70 -2.82
C GLY A 42 3.08 2.60 -1.82
N LEU A 43 2.42 3.68 -1.39
CA LEU A 43 2.93 4.62 -0.39
C LEU A 43 3.02 3.98 1.00
N GLY A 44 2.03 3.19 1.41
CA GLY A 44 2.06 2.45 2.68
C GLY A 44 3.24 1.48 2.74
N GLY A 45 3.48 0.72 1.66
CA GLY A 45 4.63 -0.17 1.55
C GLY A 45 5.97 0.57 1.56
N LEU A 46 6.04 1.76 0.94
CA LEU A 46 7.25 2.60 0.97
C LEU A 46 7.52 3.12 2.38
N ALA A 47 6.50 3.69 3.04
CA ALA A 47 6.62 4.20 4.41
C ALA A 47 7.05 3.10 5.39
N PHE A 48 6.44 1.91 5.29
CA PHE A 48 6.83 0.75 6.10
C PHE A 48 8.29 0.35 5.85
N GLY A 49 8.71 0.27 4.58
CA GLY A 49 10.10 -0.02 4.23
C GLY A 49 11.08 1.03 4.75
N LEU A 50 10.71 2.31 4.69
CA LEU A 50 11.53 3.43 5.19
C LEU A 50 11.70 3.35 6.71
N ILE A 51 10.62 3.10 7.45
CA ILE A 51 10.64 2.93 8.91
C ILE A 51 11.57 1.78 9.27
N TRP A 52 11.43 0.62 8.63
CA TRP A 52 12.31 -0.53 8.90
C TRP A 52 13.77 -0.27 8.54
N ALA A 53 14.04 0.43 7.44
CA ALA A 53 15.41 0.84 7.09
C ALA A 53 16.03 1.72 8.17
N LEU A 54 15.26 2.66 8.74
CA LEU A 54 15.69 3.49 9.87
C LEU A 54 15.89 2.67 11.14
N VAL A 55 15.00 1.71 11.43
CA VAL A 55 15.12 0.81 12.58
C VAL A 55 16.41 -0.02 12.48
N PHE A 56 16.68 -0.65 11.34
CA PHE A 56 17.92 -1.41 11.15
C PHE A 56 19.15 -0.52 11.21
N ARG A 57 19.08 0.70 10.67
CA ARG A 57 20.15 1.68 10.82
C ARG A 57 20.41 2.03 12.29
N ALA A 58 19.36 2.25 13.07
CA ALA A 58 19.47 2.54 14.51
C ALA A 58 20.04 1.35 15.28
N LEU A 59 19.55 0.13 15.03
CA LEU A 59 20.10 -1.10 15.59
C LEU A 59 21.57 -1.29 15.23
N GLY A 60 21.95 -1.02 13.98
CA GLY A 60 23.33 -1.11 13.52
C GLY A 60 24.27 -0.06 14.12
N LEU A 61 23.74 1.08 14.59
CA LEU A 61 24.50 2.06 15.36
C LEU A 61 24.60 1.64 16.83
N ALA A 62 23.51 1.12 17.41
CA ALA A 62 23.47 0.63 18.79
C ALA A 62 24.36 -0.60 19.00
N ALA A 63 24.43 -1.51 18.04
CA ALA A 63 25.26 -2.72 18.10
C ALA A 63 26.77 -2.46 17.93
N ARG A 64 27.16 -1.23 17.61
CA ARG A 64 28.58 -0.80 17.55
C ARG A 64 29.06 -0.18 18.86
N HIS A 65 28.16 -0.03 19.83
CA HIS A 65 28.47 0.27 21.23
C HIS A 65 28.48 -1.03 22.04
#